data_AF-F4B083-F1
#
_entry.id   AF-F4B083-F1
#
_cell.length_a   1.000
_cell.length_b   1.000
_cell.length_c   1.000
_cell.angle_alpha   90.00
_cell.angle_beta   90.00
_cell.angle_gamma   90.00
#
_symmetry.space_group_name_H-M   'P 1'
#
loop_
_entity.id
_entity.type
_entity.pdbx_description
1 polymer ?
#
loop_
_entity_poly.entity_id
_entity_poly.type
_entity_poly.pdbx_seq_one_letter_code
_entity_poly.pdbx_strand_id
1 'polypeptide(L)'
;METTLPLTIDQFHQDVKVWKSNVALASDEIQFIENLTHSYIFEPSSPNLFERLEHYKIEVSKIKVLLKSIEVLLVKHDAELSGMLECDTVSCDVFFQEKHLTIKEQYRQFIDSYNKTKSEIFNYCGNILKTKKK
;
A
#
# COMPACT_ATOMS: atom_id res chain seq x y z
N MET A 1 -10.38 -3.56 -31.02
CA MET A 1 -9.90 -4.58 -30.05
C MET A 1 -8.43 -4.30 -29.85
N GLU A 2 -8.07 -3.63 -28.75
CA GLU A 2 -6.67 -3.38 -28.42
C GLU A 2 -6.05 -4.70 -27.98
N THR A 3 -5.31 -5.33 -28.87
CA THR A 3 -4.41 -6.42 -28.53
C THR A 3 -3.28 -5.85 -27.69
N THR A 4 -3.42 -5.92 -26.37
CA THR A 4 -2.29 -5.75 -25.45
C THR A 4 -1.25 -6.81 -25.79
N LEU A 5 -0.11 -6.38 -26.34
CA LEU A 5 1.06 -7.26 -26.52
C LEU A 5 1.37 -7.95 -25.18
N PRO A 6 1.80 -9.22 -25.20
CA PRO A 6 2.26 -9.89 -23.99
C PRO A 6 3.39 -9.07 -23.37
N LEU A 7 3.22 -8.73 -22.09
CA LEU A 7 4.22 -7.98 -21.34
C LEU A 7 5.48 -8.83 -21.22
N THR A 8 6.64 -8.21 -21.44
CA THR A 8 7.94 -8.87 -21.30
C THR A 8 8.31 -9.05 -19.82
N ILE A 9 9.13 -10.06 -19.51
CA ILE A 9 9.62 -10.31 -18.14
C ILE A 9 10.33 -9.06 -17.57
N ASP A 10 11.04 -8.30 -18.40
CA ASP A 10 11.65 -7.03 -18.02
C ASP A 10 10.61 -5.98 -17.56
N GLN A 11 9.45 -5.92 -18.22
CA GLN A 11 8.36 -5.05 -17.79
C GLN A 11 7.78 -5.50 -16.45
N PHE A 12 7.69 -6.82 -16.19
CA PHE A 12 7.26 -7.32 -14.90
C PHE A 12 8.23 -6.94 -13.77
N HIS A 13 9.53 -7.08 -14.00
CA HIS A 13 10.56 -6.64 -13.05
C HIS A 13 10.47 -5.14 -12.78
N GLN A 14 10.27 -4.33 -13.81
CA GLN A 14 10.14 -2.89 -13.67
C GLN A 14 8.88 -2.50 -12.89
N ASP A 15 7.74 -3.14 -13.16
CA ASP A 15 6.48 -2.96 -12.42
C ASP A 15 6.70 -3.29 -10.93
N VAL A 16 7.28 -4.45 -10.61
CA VAL A 16 7.56 -4.88 -9.23
C VAL A 16 8.52 -3.93 -8.51
N LYS A 17 9.56 -3.44 -9.19
CA LYS A 17 10.50 -2.46 -8.63
C LYS A 17 9.78 -1.16 -8.24
N VAL A 18 8.90 -0.65 -9.09
CA VAL A 18 8.08 0.53 -8.79
C VAL A 18 7.14 0.24 -7.61
N TRP A 19 6.47 -0.90 -7.60
CA TRP A 19 5.55 -1.27 -6.52
C TRP A 19 6.26 -1.38 -5.18
N LYS A 20 7.43 -2.04 -5.12
CA LYS A 20 8.25 -2.13 -3.91
C LYS A 20 8.68 -0.76 -3.39
N SER A 21 9.09 0.14 -4.29
CA SER A 21 9.43 1.52 -3.91
C SER A 21 8.23 2.26 -3.31
N ASN A 22 7.07 2.14 -3.92
CA ASN A 22 5.86 2.79 -3.43
C ASN A 22 5.37 2.20 -2.10
N VAL A 23 5.46 0.88 -1.94
CA VAL A 23 5.13 0.19 -0.68
C VAL A 23 6.09 0.60 0.43
N ALA A 24 7.39 0.75 0.16
CA ALA A 24 8.36 1.24 1.13
C ALA A 24 8.02 2.68 1.59
N LEU A 25 7.70 3.57 0.66
CA LEU A 25 7.24 4.93 1.00
C LEU A 25 5.95 4.89 1.82
N ALA A 26 4.99 4.05 1.45
CA ALA A 26 3.76 3.88 2.22
C ALA A 26 4.04 3.36 3.64
N SER A 27 5.02 2.45 3.82
CA SER A 27 5.44 1.95 5.12
C SER A 27 5.91 3.07 6.04
N ASP A 28 6.82 3.92 5.56
CA ASP A 28 7.32 5.09 6.30
C ASP A 28 6.19 6.06 6.65
N GLU A 29 5.30 6.33 5.70
CA GLU A 29 4.16 7.23 5.89
C GLU A 29 3.12 6.66 6.88
N ILE A 30 2.85 5.35 6.84
CA ILE A 30 1.96 4.67 7.80
C ILE A 30 2.53 4.77 9.21
N GLN A 31 3.84 4.56 9.38
CA GLN A 31 4.51 4.72 10.67
C GLN A 31 4.42 6.17 11.16
N PHE A 32 4.60 7.14 10.28
CA PHE A 32 4.41 8.54 10.62
C PHE A 32 2.97 8.83 11.08
N ILE A 33 1.97 8.34 10.36
CA ILE A 33 0.55 8.51 10.71
C ILE A 33 0.21 7.85 12.04
N GLU A 34 0.73 6.64 12.29
CA GLU A 34 0.58 5.96 13.57
C GLU A 34 1.13 6.83 14.70
N ASN A 35 2.37 7.33 14.57
CA ASN A 35 2.97 8.22 15.58
C ASN A 35 2.17 9.51 15.76
N LEU A 36 1.66 10.08 14.66
CA LEU A 36 0.84 11.28 14.68
C LEU A 36 -0.45 11.07 15.49
N THR A 37 -1.15 9.95 15.27
CA THR A 37 -2.39 9.62 16.00
C THR A 37 -2.17 9.28 17.48
N HIS A 38 -0.94 8.98 17.89
CA HIS A 38 -0.56 8.79 19.29
C HIS A 38 -0.01 10.06 19.96
N SER A 39 0.16 11.16 19.21
CA SER A 39 0.68 12.42 19.76
C SER A 39 -0.33 13.11 20.68
N TYR A 40 0.18 13.69 21.77
CA TYR A 40 -0.57 14.46 22.76
C TYR A 40 -1.37 15.62 22.16
N ILE A 41 -0.96 16.13 20.99
CA ILE A 41 -1.66 17.22 20.27
C ILE A 41 -3.06 16.78 19.85
N PHE A 42 -3.29 15.47 19.70
CA PHE A 42 -4.59 14.91 19.34
C PHE A 42 -5.32 14.31 20.55
N GLU A 43 -4.85 14.55 21.78
CA GLU A 43 -5.61 14.18 22.97
C GLU A 43 -7.01 14.82 22.90
N PRO A 44 -8.06 14.00 22.90
CA PRO A 44 -9.40 14.45 22.61
C PRO A 44 -9.97 15.19 23.83
N SER A 45 -10.32 16.46 23.62
CA SER A 45 -11.00 17.28 24.62
C SER A 45 -12.52 17.03 24.67
N SER A 46 -13.04 16.14 23.81
CA SER A 46 -14.45 15.74 23.77
C SER A 46 -14.63 14.26 23.38
N PRO A 47 -15.70 13.59 23.82
CA PRO A 47 -15.96 12.19 23.49
C PRO A 47 -16.02 11.89 21.98
N ASN A 48 -16.59 12.79 21.18
CA ASN A 48 -16.68 12.61 19.73
C ASN A 48 -15.30 12.59 19.04
N LEU A 49 -14.36 13.42 19.53
CA LEU A 49 -12.98 13.42 19.02
C LEU A 49 -12.24 12.14 19.40
N PHE A 50 -12.52 11.59 20.59
CA PHE A 50 -11.94 10.33 21.04
C PHE A 50 -12.40 9.16 20.16
N GLU A 51 -13.70 9.02 19.94
CA GLU A 51 -14.25 7.95 19.09
C GLU A 51 -13.65 7.97 17.68
N ARG A 52 -13.52 9.16 17.08
CA ARG A 52 -12.89 9.33 15.77
C ARG A 52 -11.41 8.95 15.76
N LEU A 53 -10.67 9.34 16.80
CA LEU A 53 -9.25 9.01 16.90
C LEU A 53 -9.05 7.49 17.05
N GLU A 54 -9.83 6.83 17.90
CA GLU A 54 -9.78 5.38 18.08
C GLU A 54 -10.16 4.64 16.79
N HIS A 55 -11.19 5.12 16.08
CA HIS A 55 -11.52 4.60 14.74
C HIS A 55 -10.32 4.67 13.79
N TYR A 56 -9.61 5.80 13.74
CA TYR A 56 -8.44 5.93 12.86
C TYR A 56 -7.27 5.02 13.28
N LYS A 57 -7.04 4.80 14.58
CA LYS A 57 -6.03 3.83 15.05
C LYS A 57 -6.35 2.42 14.58
N ILE A 58 -7.62 2.04 14.57
CA ILE A 58 -8.08 0.74 14.05
C ILE A 58 -7.82 0.66 12.54
N GLU A 59 -8.16 1.69 11.77
CA GLU A 59 -7.92 1.71 10.32
C GLU A 59 -6.42 1.66 9.96
N VAL A 60 -5.58 2.38 10.69
CA VAL A 60 -4.12 2.30 10.55
C VAL A 60 -3.62 0.88 10.83
N SER A 61 -4.16 0.22 11.86
CA SER A 61 -3.81 -1.16 12.18
C SER A 61 -4.21 -2.14 11.07
N LYS A 62 -5.38 -1.96 10.45
CA LYS A 62 -5.82 -2.75 9.28
C LYS A 62 -4.87 -2.56 8.09
N ILE A 63 -4.49 -1.32 7.79
CA ILE A 63 -3.55 -1.03 6.72
C ILE A 63 -2.17 -1.64 6.99
N LYS A 64 -1.68 -1.65 8.24
CA LYS A 64 -0.42 -2.32 8.59
C LYS A 64 -0.45 -3.82 8.30
N VAL A 65 -1.60 -4.47 8.47
CA VAL A 65 -1.76 -5.89 8.09
C VAL A 65 -1.68 -6.05 6.57
N LEU A 66 -2.39 -5.20 5.81
CA LEU A 66 -2.34 -5.20 4.35
C LEU A 66 -0.93 -4.91 3.81
N LEU A 67 -0.23 -3.95 4.41
CA LEU A 67 1.16 -3.59 4.10
C LEU A 67 2.08 -4.81 4.20
N LYS A 68 2.06 -5.52 5.34
CA LYS A 68 2.88 -6.72 5.52
C LYS A 68 2.54 -7.80 4.49
N SER A 69 1.25 -7.95 4.18
CA SER A 69 0.81 -8.92 3.17
C SER A 69 1.35 -8.58 1.78
N ILE A 70 1.28 -7.31 1.36
CA ILE A 70 1.76 -6.90 0.04
C ILE A 70 3.30 -6.92 -0.03
N GLU A 71 4.01 -6.57 1.04
CA GLU A 71 5.48 -6.67 1.10
C GLU A 71 5.96 -8.10 0.85
N VAL A 72 5.38 -9.08 1.56
CA VAL A 72 5.72 -10.50 1.38
C VAL A 72 5.39 -10.98 -0.03
N LEU A 73 4.24 -10.57 -0.56
CA LEU A 73 3.82 -10.94 -1.91
C LEU A 73 4.79 -10.41 -2.98
N LEU A 74 5.17 -9.13 -2.88
CA LEU A 74 6.07 -8.49 -3.84
C LEU A 74 7.48 -9.09 -3.78
N VAL A 75 8.02 -9.35 -2.58
CA VAL A 75 9.33 -9.99 -2.42
C VAL A 75 9.33 -11.40 -3.04
N LYS A 76 8.27 -12.18 -2.81
CA LYS A 76 8.14 -13.52 -3.39
C LYS A 76 8.08 -13.46 -4.91
N HIS A 77 7.26 -12.56 -5.47
CA HIS A 77 7.11 -12.42 -6.91
C HIS A 77 8.38 -11.96 -7.61
N ASP A 78 9.10 -11.01 -7.01
CA ASP A 78 10.40 -10.53 -7.50
C ASP A 78 11.43 -11.66 -7.59
N ALA A 79 11.48 -12.52 -6.57
CA ALA A 79 12.36 -13.69 -6.56
C ALA A 79 11.97 -14.72 -7.63
N GLU A 80 10.67 -14.95 -7.85
CA GLU A 80 10.18 -15.86 -8.87
C GLU A 80 10.45 -15.34 -10.29
N LEU A 81 10.27 -14.04 -10.53
CA LEU A 81 10.62 -13.40 -11.81
C LEU A 81 12.13 -13.45 -12.07
N SER A 82 12.95 -13.36 -11.02
CA SER A 82 14.41 -13.46 -11.14
C SER A 82 14.86 -14.86 -11.53
N GLY A 83 14.24 -15.90 -10.96
CA GLY A 83 14.51 -17.30 -11.34
C GLY A 83 13.98 -17.69 -12.72
N MET A 84 13.02 -16.93 -13.28
CA MET A 84 12.46 -17.21 -14.61
C MET A 84 13.39 -16.79 -15.76
N LEU A 85 14.29 -15.82 -15.53
CA LEU A 85 15.33 -15.47 -16.51
C LEU A 85 16.21 -16.68 -16.91
N GLU A 86 16.14 -17.77 -16.14
CA GLU A 86 16.88 -19.01 -16.35
C GLU A 86 16.08 -20.10 -17.11
N CYS A 87 14.82 -19.85 -17.54
CA CYS A 87 13.93 -20.87 -18.11
C CYS A 87 13.28 -20.46 -19.46
N ASP A 88 13.53 -21.20 -20.54
CA ASP A 88 13.22 -20.84 -21.94
C ASP A 88 11.86 -21.35 -22.50
N THR A 89 10.85 -21.67 -21.68
CA THR A 89 9.61 -22.32 -22.18
C THR A 89 8.37 -21.41 -22.24
N VAL A 90 7.74 -21.34 -23.42
CA VAL A 90 6.51 -20.56 -23.74
C VAL A 90 5.30 -20.86 -22.84
N SER A 91 5.19 -22.07 -22.26
CA SER A 91 4.10 -22.41 -21.33
C SER A 91 4.20 -21.65 -20.00
N CYS A 92 5.37 -21.12 -19.65
CA CYS A 92 5.53 -20.30 -18.46
C CYS A 92 4.87 -18.93 -18.65
N ASP A 93 4.88 -18.37 -19.87
CA ASP A 93 4.49 -16.97 -20.12
C ASP A 93 3.06 -16.63 -19.68
N VAL A 94 2.07 -17.50 -19.98
CA VAL A 94 0.66 -17.25 -19.61
C VAL A 94 0.47 -17.30 -18.09
N PHE A 95 1.02 -18.32 -17.43
CA PHE A 95 0.91 -18.46 -15.97
C PHE A 95 1.54 -17.28 -15.24
N PHE A 96 2.72 -16.84 -15.67
CA PHE A 96 3.41 -15.69 -15.08
C PHE A 96 2.67 -14.38 -15.35
N GLN A 97 2.08 -14.22 -16.54
CA GLN A 97 1.24 -13.07 -16.84
C GLN A 97 0.00 -13.01 -15.94
N GLU A 98 -0.75 -14.09 -15.80
CA GLU A 98 -1.93 -14.14 -14.93
C GLU A 98 -1.58 -13.88 -13.46
N LYS A 99 -0.47 -14.45 -12.99
CA LYS A 99 0.04 -14.21 -11.65
C LYS A 99 0.45 -12.75 -11.46
N HIS A 100 1.20 -12.18 -12.40
CA HIS A 100 1.63 -10.78 -12.33
C HIS A 100 0.42 -9.83 -12.33
N LEU A 101 -0.60 -10.08 -13.14
CA LEU A 101 -1.84 -9.30 -13.15
C LEU A 101 -2.63 -9.42 -11.84
N THR A 102 -2.66 -10.62 -11.24
CA THR A 102 -3.28 -10.83 -9.92
C THR A 102 -2.58 -10.02 -8.84
N ILE A 103 -1.25 -10.01 -8.85
CA ILE A 103 -0.44 -9.23 -7.89
C ILE A 103 -0.59 -7.74 -8.12
N LYS A 104 -0.68 -7.30 -9.38
CA LYS A 104 -0.97 -5.91 -9.76
C LYS A 104 -2.28 -5.42 -9.15
N GLU A 105 -3.31 -6.27 -9.19
CA GLU A 105 -4.61 -5.94 -8.61
C GLU A 105 -4.55 -5.86 -7.08
N GLN A 106 -3.87 -6.80 -6.41
CA GLN A 106 -3.66 -6.74 -4.96
C GLN A 106 -2.87 -5.50 -4.53
N TYR A 107 -1.84 -5.14 -5.30
CA TYR A 107 -1.09 -3.90 -5.10
C TYR A 107 -1.98 -2.66 -5.23
N ARG A 108 -2.84 -2.59 -6.26
CA ARG A 108 -3.78 -1.48 -6.45
C ARG A 108 -4.75 -1.36 -5.28
N GLN A 109 -5.35 -2.47 -4.84
CA GLN A 109 -6.27 -2.50 -3.71
C GLN A 109 -5.62 -2.02 -2.41
N PHE A 110 -4.36 -2.40 -2.18
CA PHE A 110 -3.56 -1.87 -1.07
C PHE A 110 -3.39 -0.36 -1.18
N ILE A 111 -2.91 0.15 -2.32
CA ILE A 111 -2.66 1.58 -2.54
C ILE A 111 -3.93 2.41 -2.38
N ASP A 112 -5.06 1.95 -2.92
CA ASP A 112 -6.34 2.65 -2.84
C ASP A 112 -6.83 2.72 -1.39
N SER A 113 -6.76 1.60 -0.67
CA SER A 113 -7.14 1.53 0.74
C SER A 113 -6.24 2.43 1.59
N TYR A 114 -4.93 2.38 1.35
CA TYR A 114 -3.94 3.22 2.00
C TYR A 114 -4.20 4.72 1.77
N ASN A 115 -4.34 5.13 0.51
CA ASN A 115 -4.54 6.54 0.15
C ASN A 115 -5.86 7.09 0.70
N LYS A 116 -6.92 6.27 0.74
CA LYS A 116 -8.20 6.65 1.34
C LYS A 116 -8.02 6.98 2.82
N THR A 117 -7.49 6.06 3.62
CA THR A 117 -7.31 6.27 5.06
C THR A 117 -6.33 7.41 5.34
N LYS A 118 -5.22 7.50 4.59
CA LYS A 118 -4.28 8.63 4.67
C LYS A 118 -5.00 9.97 4.51
N SER A 119 -5.81 10.10 3.47
CA SER A 119 -6.54 11.33 3.18
C SER A 119 -7.55 11.68 4.28
N GLU A 120 -8.27 10.69 4.80
CA GLU A 120 -9.22 10.87 5.89
C GLU A 120 -8.54 11.35 7.18
N ILE A 121 -7.41 10.73 7.55
CA ILE A 121 -6.65 11.11 8.76
C ILE A 121 -6.03 12.51 8.60
N PHE A 122 -5.46 12.83 7.44
CA PHE A 122 -4.88 14.15 7.20
C PHE A 122 -5.94 15.26 7.26
N ASN A 123 -7.13 15.01 6.72
CA ASN A 123 -8.25 15.94 6.85
C ASN A 123 -8.68 16.13 8.31
N TYR A 124 -8.77 15.05 9.08
CA TYR A 124 -9.07 15.10 10.52
C TYR A 124 -8.02 15.89 11.31
N CYS A 125 -6.75 15.51 11.17
CA CYS A 125 -5.65 16.18 11.86
C CYS A 125 -5.53 17.65 11.45
N GLY A 126 -5.66 17.96 10.16
CA GLY A 126 -5.63 19.33 9.65
C GLY A 126 -6.74 20.20 10.22
N ASN A 127 -7.95 19.66 10.41
CA ASN A 127 -9.05 20.38 11.05
C ASN A 127 -8.78 20.68 12.53
N ILE A 128 -8.19 19.73 13.27
CA ILE A 128 -7.79 19.94 14.68
C ILE A 128 -6.69 21.00 14.81
N LEU A 129 -5.68 20.96 13.93
CA LEU A 129 -4.60 21.94 13.95
C LEU A 129 -5.10 23.36 13.65
N LYS A 130 -6.11 23.50 12.79
CA LYS A 130 -6.76 24.80 12.52
C LYS A 130 -7.55 25.32 13.72
N THR A 131 -8.21 24.45 14.50
CA THR A 131 -8.99 24.88 15.68
C THR A 131 -8.10 25.25 16.87
N LYS A 132 -6.97 24.56 17.08
CA LYS A 132 -6.02 24.86 18.16
C LYS A 132 -5.11 26.07 17.91
N LYS A 133 -5.14 26.67 16.71
CA LYS A 133 -4.36 27.88 16.37
C LYS A 133 -5.05 29.19 16.81
N LYS A 134 -6.29 29.11 17.31
CA LYS A 134 -7.01 30.20 17.97
C LYS A 134 -6.86 30.09 19.47
#